data_AF-A0A953L6U3-F1
#
_entry.id   AF-A0A953L6U3-F1
#
_cell.length_a   1.000
_cell.length_b   1.000
_cell.length_c   1.000
_cell.angle_alpha   90.00
_cell.angle_beta   90.00
_cell.angle_gamma   90.00
#
_symmetry.space_group_name_H-M   'P 1'
#
loop_
_entity.id
_entity.type
_entity.pdbx_description
1 polymer ?
#
loop_
_entity_poly.entity_id
_entity_poly.type
_entity_poly.pdbx_seq_one_letter_code
_entity_poly.pdbx_strand_id
1 'polypeptide(L)'
;MDGVDIAPQLLRWSEDSHRLLVWARRDGEAWTEGQLMQVSDDGAVAVDRGGLSPGSDADILRGVRADWLDETPVLYARAASPDRFDWHALPAGGPPRALTSDLSVVPSHLAAVNGETLRLFADGGLWTVDLAGARRLGSAGPPLREPLISDPELILRLKLNNAPRRDWLAALGPQGESLVVTESGTVRLGAEAGGDARVVAVSPAASLVLDRVELVETLRLRTPHGVYVLDQVNAGLAEVSLSRPVAVAHTDAFGRDTRSWLFLPPGRGAGAIKGLVVQVYPGSVDAGVWSGPFTLTSGVRAVALAGAGYAVLTPSIPIDEPGTTAIDFYVRSVDAAVDAALAAWPDLPRDRIAIMGHSFGGYAALAIATRSTRYQSYIASSGVSDMFGEWGEFIPATRLMPEDGFMMVNQQAWVEGGQGELSAPPWADPAAYVEQSPYLAADRITAPVLLITADRDFVPMSQSERMFSALYRQGGEARLVTYWGEHHHLWSPANIRDLYSQIFDWLARTLPATPVVSPPPSGDDPMPGPSPRTPRPR
;
A
#
# COMPACT_ATOMS: atom_id res chain seq x y z
N MET A 1 33.75 18.08 9.85
CA MET A 1 32.63 19.03 9.77
C MET A 1 31.84 18.83 11.04
N ASP A 2 32.11 19.64 12.06
CA ASP A 2 31.32 19.59 13.29
C ASP A 2 30.04 20.41 13.04
N GLY A 3 28.88 19.91 13.46
CA GLY A 3 27.60 20.62 13.39
C GLY A 3 26.88 20.58 12.04
N VAL A 4 27.03 19.50 11.27
CA VAL A 4 26.36 19.30 9.97
C VAL A 4 25.70 17.92 9.93
N ASP A 5 24.40 17.90 9.66
CA ASP A 5 23.62 16.70 9.36
C ASP A 5 23.67 16.40 7.86
N ILE A 6 23.90 15.13 7.50
CA ILE A 6 23.85 14.66 6.11
C ILE A 6 22.58 13.83 5.91
N ALA A 7 21.85 14.12 4.84
CA ALA A 7 20.66 13.38 4.49
C ALA A 7 21.03 11.97 3.96
N PRO A 8 20.54 10.88 4.58
CA PRO A 8 20.98 9.51 4.27
C PRO A 8 20.64 9.02 2.85
N GLN A 9 19.69 9.69 2.19
CA GLN A 9 19.16 9.34 0.86
C GLN A 9 20.08 9.72 -0.32
N LEU A 10 20.97 10.70 -0.17
CA LEU A 10 21.77 11.25 -1.27
C LEU A 10 23.25 11.10 -0.95
N LEU A 11 23.85 10.08 -1.57
CA LEU A 11 25.28 9.80 -1.51
C LEU A 11 25.66 9.27 -2.90
N ARG A 12 25.93 10.20 -3.82
CA ARG A 12 26.15 9.91 -5.24
C ARG A 12 27.57 10.22 -5.70
N TRP A 13 28.35 9.17 -5.96
CA TRP A 13 29.71 9.28 -6.48
C TRP A 13 29.71 9.71 -7.95
N SER A 14 30.68 10.55 -8.30
CA SER A 14 31.14 10.81 -9.66
C SER A 14 31.63 9.53 -10.32
N GLU A 15 31.73 9.53 -11.65
CA GLU A 15 32.11 8.34 -12.41
C GLU A 15 33.53 7.85 -12.08
N ASP A 16 34.46 8.77 -11.87
CA ASP A 16 35.84 8.49 -11.45
C ASP A 16 35.99 8.17 -9.95
N SER A 17 34.90 8.28 -9.18
CA SER A 17 34.83 8.06 -7.74
C SER A 17 35.67 9.01 -6.88
N HIS A 18 36.08 10.18 -7.40
CA HIS A 18 36.86 11.16 -6.63
C HIS A 18 35.98 12.21 -5.92
N ARG A 19 34.72 12.32 -6.31
CA ARG A 19 33.75 13.28 -5.76
C ARG A 19 32.43 12.64 -5.39
N LEU A 20 31.81 13.13 -4.32
CA LEU A 20 30.54 12.65 -3.78
C LEU A 20 29.56 13.80 -3.62
N LEU A 21 28.34 13.67 -4.17
CA LEU A 21 27.24 14.58 -3.86
C LEU A 21 26.50 14.12 -2.61
N VAL A 22 26.28 15.06 -1.70
CA VAL A 22 25.47 14.89 -0.49
C VAL A 22 24.50 16.06 -0.32
N TRP A 23 23.37 15.82 0.35
CA TRP A 23 22.51 16.91 0.84
C TRP A 23 22.81 17.11 2.32
N ALA A 24 23.17 18.33 2.72
CA ALA A 24 23.60 18.63 4.07
C ALA A 24 22.92 19.87 4.62
N ARG A 25 22.69 19.92 5.92
CA ARG A 25 22.19 21.09 6.66
C ARG A 25 23.02 21.30 7.91
N ARG A 26 23.00 22.50 8.51
CA ARG A 26 23.61 22.68 9.82
C ARG A 26 22.68 22.17 10.92
N ASP A 27 23.26 21.84 12.06
CA ASP A 27 22.50 21.41 13.24
C ASP A 27 21.42 22.46 13.60
N GLY A 28 20.18 22.00 13.74
CA GLY A 28 19.04 22.85 14.11
C GLY A 28 18.33 23.55 12.95
N GLU A 29 18.86 23.50 11.72
CA GLU A 29 18.20 24.03 10.53
C GLU A 29 17.13 23.05 9.99
N ALA A 30 16.11 23.59 9.30
CA ALA A 30 15.16 22.75 8.56
C ALA A 30 15.85 22.08 7.35
N TRP A 31 15.28 20.99 6.84
CA TRP A 31 15.85 20.28 5.69
C TRP A 31 15.79 21.12 4.40
N THR A 32 14.79 21.98 4.28
CA THR A 32 14.61 23.01 3.24
C THR A 32 15.69 24.09 3.22
N GLU A 33 16.39 24.31 4.34
CA GLU A 33 17.51 25.24 4.45
C GLU A 33 18.85 24.59 4.05
N GLY A 34 18.85 23.28 3.81
CA GLY A 34 20.01 22.51 3.40
C GLY A 34 20.57 22.90 2.02
N GLN A 35 21.76 22.35 1.73
CA GLN A 35 22.53 22.60 0.52
C GLN A 35 23.01 21.29 -0.11
N LEU A 36 23.10 21.30 -1.44
CA LEU A 36 23.83 20.28 -2.18
C LEU A 36 25.33 20.56 -2.00
N MET A 37 26.06 19.57 -1.52
CA MET A 37 27.50 19.67 -1.28
C MET A 37 28.24 18.66 -2.15
N GLN A 38 29.35 19.08 -2.72
CA GLN A 38 30.35 18.22 -3.34
C GLN A 38 31.46 17.95 -2.32
N VAL A 39 31.68 16.69 -1.99
CA VAL A 39 32.73 16.21 -1.08
C VAL A 39 33.82 15.51 -1.90
N SER A 40 35.08 15.80 -1.61
CA SER A 40 36.27 15.23 -2.24
C SER A 40 37.41 15.13 -1.23
N ASP A 41 38.55 14.58 -1.64
CA ASP A 41 39.76 14.53 -0.81
C ASP A 41 40.25 15.94 -0.40
N ASP A 42 39.98 16.95 -1.23
CA ASP A 42 40.35 18.35 -0.99
C ASP A 42 39.36 19.09 -0.06
N GLY A 43 38.27 18.44 0.33
CA GLY A 43 37.25 18.98 1.24
C GLY A 43 35.84 18.99 0.64
N ALA A 44 34.95 19.76 1.29
CA ALA A 44 33.54 19.89 0.90
C ALA A 44 33.21 21.31 0.47
N VAL A 45 32.57 21.45 -0.69
CA VAL A 45 32.18 22.73 -1.29
C VAL A 45 30.68 22.71 -1.59
N ALA A 46 30.00 23.81 -1.28
CA ALA A 46 28.59 24.00 -1.62
C ALA A 46 28.42 24.20 -3.12
N VAL A 47 27.45 23.51 -3.71
CA VAL A 47 27.07 23.69 -5.11
C VAL A 47 26.05 24.83 -5.19
N ASP A 48 26.36 25.85 -6.00
CA ASP A 48 25.42 26.95 -6.23
C ASP A 48 24.19 26.45 -7.02
N ARG A 49 23.03 26.55 -6.38
CA ARG A 49 21.75 26.12 -6.93
C ARG A 49 20.89 27.26 -7.47
N GLY A 50 21.37 28.51 -7.49
CA GLY A 50 20.70 29.66 -8.11
C GLY A 50 19.22 29.85 -7.73
N GLY A 51 18.82 29.43 -6.52
CA GLY A 51 17.44 29.51 -6.02
C GLY A 51 16.57 28.25 -6.24
N LEU A 52 17.06 27.22 -6.92
CA LEU A 52 16.33 25.97 -7.16
C LEU A 52 16.01 25.21 -5.86
N SER A 53 14.77 24.75 -5.69
CA SER A 53 14.34 23.99 -4.52
C SER A 53 14.12 22.51 -4.86
N PRO A 54 14.67 21.55 -4.11
CA PRO A 54 14.38 20.13 -4.31
C PRO A 54 13.01 19.70 -3.75
N GLY A 55 12.25 20.61 -3.14
CA GLY A 55 10.91 20.35 -2.61
C GLY A 55 10.68 20.88 -1.19
N SER A 56 9.58 20.46 -0.58
CA SER A 56 9.26 20.71 0.84
C SER A 56 10.14 19.86 1.78
N ASP A 57 10.06 20.07 3.09
CA ASP A 57 10.75 19.20 4.06
C ASP A 57 10.35 17.72 3.89
N ALA A 58 9.06 17.46 3.61
CA ALA A 58 8.58 16.10 3.36
C ALA A 58 9.18 15.51 2.07
N ASP A 59 9.33 16.31 1.01
CA ASP A 59 9.95 15.86 -0.24
C ASP A 59 11.44 15.60 -0.05
N ILE A 60 12.13 16.46 0.69
CA ILE A 60 13.55 16.30 1.00
C ILE A 60 13.77 15.05 1.83
N LEU A 61 12.93 14.79 2.85
CA LEU A 61 12.95 13.55 3.64
C LEU A 61 12.62 12.30 2.82
N ARG A 62 11.69 12.40 1.85
CA ARG A 62 11.42 11.35 0.85
C ARG A 62 12.58 11.15 -0.12
N GLY A 63 13.38 12.20 -0.31
CA GLY A 63 14.75 12.17 -0.77
C GLY A 63 15.05 13.20 -1.86
N VAL A 64 16.20 13.87 -1.79
CA VAL A 64 16.74 14.71 -2.87
C VAL A 64 17.25 13.84 -4.01
N ARG A 65 17.08 14.24 -5.28
CA ARG A 65 17.66 13.52 -6.45
C ARG A 65 18.76 14.34 -7.10
N ALA A 66 19.96 13.77 -7.19
CA ALA A 66 21.08 14.39 -7.87
C ALA A 66 22.01 13.34 -8.49
N ASP A 67 22.71 13.72 -9.55
CA ASP A 67 23.71 12.89 -10.22
C ASP A 67 24.81 13.77 -10.85
N TRP A 68 25.63 13.18 -11.71
CA TRP A 68 26.72 13.84 -12.43
C TRP A 68 26.51 13.74 -13.94
N LEU A 69 26.80 14.83 -14.63
CA LEU A 69 27.16 14.86 -16.04
C LEU A 69 28.61 15.33 -16.11
N ASP A 70 29.51 14.40 -16.34
CA ASP A 70 30.95 14.57 -16.31
C ASP A 70 31.34 15.16 -14.94
N GLU A 71 31.98 16.31 -14.94
CA GLU A 71 32.36 17.04 -13.73
C GLU A 71 31.24 17.92 -13.16
N THR A 72 30.08 17.99 -13.83
CA THR A 72 28.99 18.92 -13.49
C THR A 72 27.90 18.21 -12.68
N PRO A 73 27.61 18.67 -11.44
CA PRO A 73 26.45 18.20 -10.70
C PRO A 73 25.14 18.50 -11.44
N VAL A 74 24.22 17.54 -11.44
CA VAL A 74 22.84 17.74 -11.87
C VAL A 74 21.89 17.50 -10.70
N LEU A 75 20.84 18.33 -10.61
CA LEU A 75 19.87 18.31 -9.52
C LEU A 75 18.46 18.30 -10.09
N TYR A 76 17.62 17.38 -9.60
CA TYR A 76 16.18 17.43 -9.85
C TYR A 76 15.55 18.41 -8.85
N ALA A 77 15.11 19.55 -9.34
CA ALA A 77 14.60 20.63 -8.51
C ALA A 77 13.61 21.49 -9.30
N ARG A 78 12.89 22.36 -8.60
CA ARG A 78 11.97 23.33 -9.20
C ARG A 78 12.46 24.76 -9.02
N ALA A 79 12.22 25.56 -10.04
CA ALA A 79 12.35 27.01 -9.96
C ALA A 79 11.08 27.63 -9.36
N ALA A 80 11.17 28.87 -8.85
CA ALA A 80 9.98 29.59 -8.37
C ALA A 80 9.04 30.01 -9.51
N SER A 81 9.56 30.12 -10.73
CA SER A 81 8.77 30.44 -11.93
C SER A 81 9.49 29.90 -13.18
N PRO A 82 8.91 28.94 -13.91
CA PRO A 82 7.69 28.19 -13.57
C PRO A 82 7.89 27.27 -12.35
N ASP A 83 6.86 27.08 -11.53
CA ASP A 83 6.83 26.09 -10.43
C ASP A 83 6.69 24.67 -11.00
N ARG A 84 7.79 24.17 -11.56
CA ARG A 84 7.89 22.86 -12.22
C ARG A 84 9.23 22.24 -11.87
N PHE A 85 9.23 20.93 -11.66
CA PHE A 85 10.46 20.17 -11.50
C PHE A 85 11.11 19.84 -12.85
N ASP A 86 12.42 20.05 -12.92
CA ASP A 86 13.29 19.70 -14.03
C ASP A 86 14.62 19.15 -13.51
N TRP A 87 15.37 18.46 -14.37
CA TRP A 87 16.79 18.20 -14.14
C TRP A 87 17.59 19.42 -14.57
N HIS A 88 18.38 19.97 -13.65
CA HIS A 88 19.20 21.16 -13.88
C HIS A 88 20.69 20.82 -13.78
N ALA A 89 21.49 21.27 -14.74
CA ALA A 89 22.94 21.33 -14.61
C ALA A 89 23.37 22.50 -13.71
N LEU A 90 24.34 22.26 -12.84
CA LEU A 90 24.88 23.23 -11.89
C LEU A 90 26.38 23.48 -12.19
N PRO A 91 26.70 24.24 -13.26
CA PRO A 91 28.08 24.47 -13.66
C PRO A 91 28.84 25.33 -12.63
N ALA A 92 30.12 25.04 -12.42
CA ALA A 92 30.96 25.84 -11.55
C ALA A 92 31.06 27.30 -12.06
N GLY A 93 30.66 28.27 -11.23
CA GLY A 93 30.75 29.70 -11.54
C GLY A 93 29.72 30.22 -12.56
N GLY A 94 28.68 29.44 -12.87
CA GLY A 94 27.59 29.85 -13.76
C GLY A 94 26.21 29.59 -13.14
N PRO A 95 25.14 30.20 -13.69
CA PRO A 95 23.78 29.95 -13.20
C PRO A 95 23.33 28.52 -13.55
N PRO A 96 22.41 27.93 -12.75
CA PRO A 96 21.77 26.67 -13.09
C PRO A 96 21.09 26.71 -14.46
N ARG A 97 21.12 25.60 -15.18
CA ARG A 97 20.46 25.47 -16.49
C ARG A 97 19.58 24.25 -16.54
N ALA A 98 18.30 24.44 -16.86
CA ALA A 98 17.36 23.34 -17.08
C ALA A 98 17.78 22.53 -18.31
N LEU A 99 17.83 21.21 -18.17
CA LEU A 99 18.18 20.27 -19.24
C LEU A 99 16.95 19.57 -19.84
N THR A 100 15.83 19.56 -19.11
CA THR A 100 14.62 18.79 -19.44
C THR A 100 13.39 19.67 -19.71
N SER A 101 13.56 20.97 -19.94
CA SER A 101 12.46 21.92 -20.15
C SER A 101 11.48 21.50 -21.25
N ASP A 102 11.99 20.79 -22.25
CA ASP A 102 11.24 20.40 -23.45
C ASP A 102 10.37 19.15 -23.25
N LEU A 103 10.50 18.46 -22.11
CA LEU A 103 9.64 17.33 -21.75
C LEU A 103 8.31 17.82 -21.18
N SER A 104 7.24 17.06 -21.38
CA SER A 104 5.91 17.42 -20.86
C SER A 104 5.78 17.04 -19.38
N VAL A 105 6.28 15.86 -19.02
CA VAL A 105 6.38 15.37 -17.65
C VAL A 105 7.80 14.87 -17.40
N VAL A 106 8.48 15.47 -16.43
CA VAL A 106 9.86 15.10 -16.09
C VAL A 106 9.85 14.03 -15.00
N PRO A 107 10.42 12.84 -15.25
CA PRO A 107 10.59 11.85 -14.20
C PRO A 107 11.72 12.27 -13.26
N SER A 108 11.49 12.05 -11.95
CA SER A 108 12.54 12.18 -10.93
C SER A 108 13.49 10.97 -10.91
N HIS A 109 13.16 9.89 -11.64
CA HIS A 109 13.95 8.67 -11.76
C HIS A 109 14.81 8.70 -13.04
N LEU A 110 16.08 8.31 -12.91
CA LEU A 110 17.02 8.12 -14.03
C LEU A 110 17.21 6.62 -14.28
N ALA A 111 16.99 6.18 -15.52
CA ALA A 111 17.06 4.77 -15.91
C ALA A 111 18.50 4.26 -16.11
N ALA A 112 19.40 5.16 -16.51
CA ALA A 112 20.85 4.97 -16.53
C ALA A 112 21.54 6.33 -16.61
N VAL A 113 22.81 6.36 -16.25
CA VAL A 113 23.69 7.51 -16.45
C VAL A 113 25.02 7.01 -16.97
N ASN A 114 25.67 7.76 -17.85
CA ASN A 114 27.10 7.64 -18.11
C ASN A 114 27.72 9.03 -17.94
N GLY A 115 29.05 9.16 -18.01
CA GLY A 115 29.73 10.44 -17.85
C GLY A 115 29.18 11.57 -18.72
N GLU A 116 28.56 11.29 -19.86
CA GLU A 116 28.13 12.34 -20.79
C GLU A 116 26.62 12.58 -20.81
N THR A 117 25.83 11.60 -20.37
CA THR A 117 24.38 11.57 -20.59
C THR A 117 23.62 10.96 -19.41
N LEU A 118 22.51 11.60 -19.06
CA LEU A 118 21.43 11.00 -18.28
C LEU A 118 20.46 10.33 -19.24
N ARG A 119 19.84 9.22 -18.82
CA ARG A 119 18.79 8.58 -19.61
C ARG A 119 17.54 8.36 -18.80
N LEU A 120 16.39 8.66 -19.40
CA LEU A 120 15.10 8.65 -18.73
C LEU A 120 13.96 8.25 -19.67
N PHE A 121 12.90 7.69 -19.11
CA PHE A 121 11.65 7.41 -19.81
C PHE A 121 10.65 8.54 -19.56
N ALA A 122 10.27 9.25 -20.62
CA ALA A 122 9.31 10.36 -20.56
C ALA A 122 8.50 10.43 -21.86
N ASP A 123 7.25 10.90 -21.77
CA ASP A 123 6.37 11.11 -22.91
C ASP A 123 6.25 9.87 -23.83
N GLY A 124 6.19 8.68 -23.21
CA GLY A 124 6.11 7.39 -23.89
C GLY A 124 7.36 7.01 -24.69
N GLY A 125 8.48 7.72 -24.51
CA GLY A 125 9.73 7.48 -25.23
C GLY A 125 10.92 7.42 -24.30
N LEU A 126 12.06 7.05 -24.89
CA LEU A 126 13.35 7.10 -24.24
C LEU A 126 14.09 8.38 -24.62
N TRP A 127 14.70 9.04 -23.64
CA TRP A 127 15.44 10.27 -23.84
C TRP A 127 16.86 10.14 -23.32
N THR A 128 17.79 10.77 -24.03
CA THR A 128 19.14 11.06 -23.56
C THR A 128 19.21 12.55 -23.24
N VAL A 129 19.83 12.91 -22.14
CA VAL A 129 19.95 14.30 -21.68
C VAL A 129 21.42 14.55 -21.42
N ASP A 130 22.01 15.45 -22.18
CA ASP A 130 23.38 15.92 -21.99
C ASP A 130 23.39 17.39 -21.57
N LEU A 131 24.57 18.00 -21.55
CA LEU A 131 24.69 19.43 -21.32
C LEU A 131 24.12 20.27 -22.49
N ALA A 132 23.74 19.76 -23.65
CA ALA A 132 23.03 20.53 -24.66
C ALA A 132 21.50 20.51 -24.41
N GLY A 133 20.98 19.43 -23.82
CA GLY A 133 19.57 19.28 -23.43
C GLY A 133 19.03 17.88 -23.69
N ALA A 134 17.71 17.73 -23.68
CA ALA A 134 17.05 16.45 -23.90
C ALA A 134 16.88 16.14 -25.41
N ARG A 135 17.30 14.94 -25.82
CA ARG A 135 17.11 14.38 -27.17
C ARG A 135 16.46 13.01 -27.08
N ARG A 136 15.42 12.77 -27.88
CA ARG A 136 14.75 11.47 -27.93
C ARG A 136 15.64 10.42 -28.62
N LEU A 137 15.81 9.25 -28.01
CA LEU A 137 16.52 8.10 -28.56
C LEU A 137 15.54 7.19 -29.34
N GLY A 138 15.90 6.83 -30.57
CA GLY A 138 15.09 6.01 -31.47
C GLY A 138 14.00 6.78 -32.25
N SER A 139 13.44 6.15 -33.29
CA SER A 139 12.38 6.74 -34.12
C SER A 139 11.03 6.82 -33.39
N ALA A 140 10.01 7.43 -34.01
CA ALA A 140 8.61 7.51 -33.53
C ALA A 140 7.90 6.12 -33.51
N GLY A 141 8.58 5.10 -32.98
CA GLY A 141 8.03 3.78 -32.75
C GLY A 141 7.05 3.75 -31.57
N PRO A 142 6.44 2.59 -31.31
CA PRO A 142 5.46 2.43 -30.24
C PRO A 142 6.04 2.81 -28.87
N PRO A 143 5.16 3.17 -27.92
CA PRO A 143 5.61 3.65 -26.62
C PRO A 143 6.41 2.57 -25.89
N LEU A 144 7.58 2.97 -25.40
CA LEU A 144 8.44 2.11 -24.59
C LEU A 144 8.19 2.37 -23.11
N ARG A 145 8.30 1.32 -22.30
CA ARG A 145 8.18 1.41 -20.85
C ARG A 145 9.48 0.99 -20.18
N GLU A 146 9.77 1.59 -19.04
CA GLU A 146 10.87 1.15 -18.20
C GLU A 146 10.51 -0.20 -17.53
N PRO A 147 11.36 -1.24 -17.64
CA PRO A 147 11.25 -2.41 -16.80
C PRO A 147 11.71 -2.01 -15.39
N LEU A 148 10.77 -1.55 -14.56
CA LEU A 148 11.04 -1.24 -13.15
C LEU A 148 11.46 -2.53 -12.43
N ILE A 149 12.76 -2.69 -12.22
CA ILE A 149 13.32 -3.78 -11.43
C ILE A 149 13.11 -3.42 -9.96
N SER A 150 11.95 -3.79 -9.42
CA SER A 150 11.70 -3.68 -7.99
C SER A 150 12.57 -4.68 -7.24
N ASP A 151 13.21 -4.25 -6.17
CA ASP A 151 13.81 -5.13 -5.17
C ASP A 151 13.38 -4.59 -3.81
N PRO A 152 12.57 -5.36 -3.05
CA PRO A 152 12.04 -4.90 -1.77
C PRO A 152 13.16 -4.70 -0.74
N GLU A 153 14.28 -5.40 -0.85
CA GLU A 153 15.43 -5.33 0.05
C GLU A 153 16.35 -4.15 -0.25
N LEU A 154 16.23 -3.51 -1.41
CA LEU A 154 16.96 -2.28 -1.72
C LEU A 154 16.57 -1.18 -0.71
N ILE A 155 17.57 -0.65 -0.02
CA ILE A 155 17.40 0.53 0.84
C ILE A 155 16.97 1.74 0.01
N LEU A 156 16.19 2.64 0.61
CA LEU A 156 15.61 3.81 -0.07
C LEU A 156 16.64 4.59 -0.89
N ARG A 157 17.83 4.86 -0.33
CA ARG A 157 18.94 5.52 -1.03
C ARG A 157 19.23 4.92 -2.41
N LEU A 158 19.30 3.59 -2.51
CA LEU A 158 19.62 2.91 -3.77
C LEU A 158 18.45 2.97 -4.76
N LYS A 159 17.21 3.00 -4.26
CA LYS A 159 16.00 3.18 -5.09
C LYS A 159 15.94 4.58 -5.73
N LEU A 160 16.53 5.58 -5.07
CA LEU A 160 16.37 6.98 -5.46
C LEU A 160 17.54 7.54 -6.27
N ASN A 161 18.78 7.26 -5.86
CA ASN A 161 20.00 7.91 -6.38
C ASN A 161 21.05 6.90 -6.86
N ASN A 162 20.63 5.75 -7.36
CA ASN A 162 21.57 4.73 -7.86
C ASN A 162 21.26 4.28 -9.29
N ALA A 163 21.00 5.24 -10.17
CA ALA A 163 20.92 4.95 -11.60
C ALA A 163 22.19 4.21 -12.06
N PRO A 164 22.07 3.09 -12.79
CA PRO A 164 23.22 2.29 -13.18
C PRO A 164 24.14 3.06 -14.15
N ARG A 165 25.46 2.91 -13.95
CA ARG A 165 26.48 3.49 -14.83
C ARG A 165 26.63 2.66 -16.11
N ARG A 166 25.97 3.05 -17.22
CA ARG A 166 25.96 2.27 -18.49
C ARG A 166 25.43 3.06 -19.69
N ASP A 167 25.85 2.64 -20.88
CA ASP A 167 25.48 3.26 -22.18
C ASP A 167 24.32 2.59 -22.91
N TRP A 168 23.61 1.70 -22.22
CA TRP A 168 22.51 0.91 -22.77
C TRP A 168 21.37 0.83 -21.76
N LEU A 169 20.17 0.59 -22.26
CA LEU A 169 18.96 0.56 -21.44
C LEU A 169 18.09 -0.64 -21.70
N ALA A 170 17.51 -1.16 -20.62
CA ALA A 170 16.42 -2.11 -20.70
C ALA A 170 15.12 -1.34 -21.01
N ALA A 171 14.33 -1.82 -21.96
CA ALA A 171 13.00 -1.30 -22.25
C ALA A 171 12.01 -2.45 -22.41
N LEU A 172 10.73 -2.17 -22.20
CA LEU A 172 9.62 -3.05 -22.57
C LEU A 172 8.90 -2.44 -23.76
N GLY A 173 8.73 -3.24 -24.81
CA GLY A 173 7.88 -2.87 -25.92
C GLY A 173 6.39 -3.05 -25.61
N PRO A 174 5.51 -2.67 -26.54
CA PRO A 174 4.06 -2.67 -26.34
C PRO A 174 3.47 -4.06 -26.11
N GLN A 175 4.15 -5.13 -26.51
CA GLN A 175 3.73 -6.51 -26.26
C GLN A 175 4.55 -7.17 -25.12
N GLY A 176 5.22 -6.36 -24.30
CA GLY A 176 6.02 -6.81 -23.16
C GLY A 176 7.29 -7.58 -23.55
N GLU A 177 7.71 -7.49 -24.81
CA GLU A 177 9.03 -7.97 -25.22
C GLU A 177 10.13 -7.14 -24.56
N SER A 178 11.19 -7.81 -24.12
CA SER A 178 12.36 -7.13 -23.54
C SER A 178 13.24 -6.59 -24.66
N LEU A 179 13.63 -5.34 -24.54
CA LEU A 179 14.47 -4.63 -25.49
C LEU A 179 15.72 -4.13 -24.78
N VAL A 180 16.85 -4.13 -25.49
CA VAL A 180 18.05 -3.38 -25.12
C VAL A 180 18.21 -2.24 -26.11
N VAL A 181 18.14 -1.01 -25.61
CA VAL A 181 18.27 0.20 -26.41
C VAL A 181 19.64 0.81 -26.19
N THR A 182 20.36 1.04 -27.27
CA THR A 182 21.67 1.71 -27.33
C THR A 182 21.58 2.89 -28.29
N GLU A 183 22.61 3.74 -28.35
CA GLU A 183 22.67 4.77 -29.39
C GLU A 183 22.75 4.20 -30.81
N SER A 184 23.39 3.04 -30.98
CA SER A 184 23.57 2.39 -32.29
C SER A 184 22.36 1.59 -32.75
N GLY A 185 21.37 1.37 -31.87
CA GLY A 185 20.11 0.72 -32.21
C GLY A 185 19.49 -0.06 -31.06
N THR A 186 18.42 -0.79 -31.39
CA THR A 186 17.63 -1.59 -30.46
C THR A 186 17.79 -3.06 -30.76
N VAL A 187 18.12 -3.86 -29.74
CA VAL A 187 18.18 -5.32 -29.80
C VAL A 187 16.96 -5.90 -29.08
N ARG A 188 16.25 -6.80 -29.75
CA ARG A 188 15.12 -7.53 -29.14
C ARG A 188 15.62 -8.80 -28.46
N LEU A 189 15.22 -8.99 -27.20
CA LEU A 189 15.54 -10.16 -26.39
C LEU A 189 14.29 -11.05 -26.26
N GLY A 190 14.14 -12.00 -27.19
CA GLY A 190 13.04 -12.98 -27.20
C GLY A 190 11.68 -12.45 -27.67
N ALA A 191 10.69 -13.35 -27.68
CA ALA A 191 9.30 -13.08 -28.09
C ALA A 191 8.45 -12.44 -26.96
N GLU A 192 7.18 -12.16 -27.26
CA GLU A 192 6.21 -11.46 -26.38
C GLU A 192 6.14 -12.06 -24.97
N ALA A 193 5.95 -11.18 -23.99
CA ALA A 193 5.56 -11.59 -22.65
C ALA A 193 4.05 -11.84 -22.59
N GLY A 194 3.63 -12.87 -21.86
CA GLY A 194 2.26 -12.92 -21.35
C GLY A 194 1.97 -11.71 -20.45
N GLY A 195 0.69 -11.38 -20.27
CA GLY A 195 0.23 -10.09 -19.72
C GLY A 195 0.66 -9.69 -18.30
N ASP A 196 1.50 -10.48 -17.62
CA ASP A 196 1.94 -10.30 -16.23
C ASP A 196 3.42 -10.70 -16.04
N ALA A 197 4.30 -10.33 -16.98
CA ALA A 197 5.73 -10.60 -16.89
C ALA A 197 6.50 -9.48 -16.19
N ARG A 198 7.44 -9.86 -15.31
CA ARG A 198 8.37 -8.95 -14.64
C ARG A 198 9.81 -9.23 -15.03
N VAL A 199 10.50 -8.22 -15.53
CA VAL A 199 11.96 -8.30 -15.73
C VAL A 199 12.64 -8.22 -14.37
N VAL A 200 13.43 -9.24 -14.04
CA VAL A 200 14.18 -9.31 -12.78
C VAL A 200 15.67 -8.98 -12.96
N ALA A 201 16.21 -9.19 -14.17
CA ALA A 201 17.56 -8.77 -14.52
C ALA A 201 17.69 -8.61 -16.04
N VAL A 202 18.62 -7.77 -16.49
CA VAL A 202 18.94 -7.58 -17.92
C VAL A 202 20.45 -7.38 -18.08
N SER A 203 20.98 -7.89 -19.20
CA SER A 203 22.29 -7.58 -19.77
C SER A 203 22.13 -7.17 -21.24
N PRO A 204 23.18 -6.70 -21.93
CA PRO A 204 23.11 -6.41 -23.36
C PRO A 204 22.70 -7.61 -24.23
N ALA A 205 22.89 -8.83 -23.75
CA ALA A 205 22.66 -10.06 -24.52
C ALA A 205 21.45 -10.89 -24.04
N ALA A 206 20.90 -10.61 -22.86
CA ALA A 206 19.84 -11.42 -22.28
C ALA A 206 18.97 -10.67 -21.27
N SER A 207 17.73 -11.13 -21.09
CA SER A 207 16.86 -10.72 -19.99
C SER A 207 16.42 -11.94 -19.19
N LEU A 208 16.37 -11.78 -17.88
CA LEU A 208 15.77 -12.72 -16.96
C LEU A 208 14.38 -12.19 -16.61
N VAL A 209 13.36 -12.98 -16.89
CA VAL A 209 11.96 -12.58 -16.77
C VAL A 209 11.21 -13.61 -15.93
N LEU A 210 10.44 -13.13 -14.96
CA LEU A 210 9.50 -13.91 -14.18
C LEU A 210 8.10 -13.70 -14.79
N ASP A 211 7.60 -14.71 -15.47
CA ASP A 211 6.23 -14.71 -16.01
C ASP A 211 5.31 -15.40 -15.02
N ARG A 212 4.12 -14.83 -14.76
CA ARG A 212 3.10 -15.52 -13.96
C ARG A 212 1.87 -15.82 -14.81
N VAL A 213 1.37 -17.04 -14.66
CA VAL A 213 0.06 -17.45 -15.15
C VAL A 213 -0.69 -18.00 -13.95
N GLU A 214 -1.70 -17.26 -13.50
CA GLU A 214 -2.47 -17.58 -12.28
C GLU A 214 -1.54 -17.74 -11.05
N LEU A 215 -1.38 -18.96 -10.52
CA LEU A 215 -0.50 -19.27 -9.39
C LEU A 215 0.88 -19.81 -9.78
N VAL A 216 1.12 -20.03 -11.07
CA VAL A 216 2.37 -20.58 -11.59
C VAL A 216 3.31 -19.46 -11.98
N GLU A 217 4.50 -19.46 -11.38
CA GLU A 217 5.56 -18.50 -11.70
C GLU A 217 6.67 -19.22 -12.46
N THR A 218 7.01 -18.72 -13.64
CA THR A 218 8.03 -19.32 -14.52
C THR A 218 9.17 -18.35 -14.71
N LEU A 219 10.37 -18.73 -14.29
CA LEU A 219 11.59 -17.98 -14.54
C LEU A 219 12.13 -18.33 -15.92
N ARG A 220 12.33 -17.33 -16.78
CA ARG A 220 12.77 -17.49 -18.16
C ARG A 220 14.01 -16.65 -18.47
N LEU A 221 14.96 -17.25 -19.17
CA LEU A 221 16.04 -16.55 -19.84
C LEU A 221 15.63 -16.23 -21.27
N ARG A 222 15.59 -14.96 -21.65
CA ARG A 222 15.35 -14.51 -23.02
C ARG A 222 16.64 -13.99 -23.63
N THR A 223 16.91 -14.39 -24.87
CA THR A 223 18.08 -13.99 -25.65
C THR A 223 17.63 -13.67 -27.08
N PRO A 224 18.49 -13.06 -27.93
CA PRO A 224 18.20 -12.93 -29.37
C PRO A 224 17.96 -14.28 -30.06
N HIS A 225 18.45 -15.38 -29.49
CA HIS A 225 18.39 -16.72 -30.08
C HIS A 225 17.20 -17.57 -29.59
N GLY A 226 16.46 -17.12 -28.56
CA GLY A 226 15.34 -17.88 -28.01
C GLY A 226 15.02 -17.56 -26.55
N VAL A 227 13.96 -18.23 -26.07
CA VAL A 227 13.46 -18.15 -24.69
C VAL A 227 13.58 -19.53 -24.05
N TYR A 228 14.22 -19.59 -22.88
CA TYR A 228 14.50 -20.82 -22.15
C TYR A 228 13.82 -20.75 -20.78
N VAL A 229 13.08 -21.80 -20.40
CA VAL A 229 12.58 -21.96 -19.04
C VAL A 229 13.76 -22.39 -18.17
N LEU A 230 14.06 -21.61 -17.14
CA LEU A 230 15.07 -21.96 -16.16
C LEU A 230 14.46 -22.69 -14.97
N ASP A 231 13.30 -22.23 -14.50
CA ASP A 231 12.60 -22.83 -13.36
C ASP A 231 11.10 -22.51 -13.39
N GLN A 232 10.31 -23.30 -12.64
CA GLN A 232 8.88 -23.09 -12.48
C GLN A 232 8.43 -23.44 -11.06
N VAL A 233 7.86 -22.45 -10.36
CA VAL A 233 7.28 -22.62 -9.03
C VAL A 233 5.77 -22.83 -9.16
N ASN A 234 5.22 -23.69 -8.29
CA ASN A 234 3.80 -24.03 -8.23
C ASN A 234 3.23 -24.70 -9.50
N ALA A 235 4.05 -25.39 -10.30
CA ALA A 235 3.58 -26.06 -11.53
C ALA A 235 2.36 -26.99 -11.30
N GLY A 236 2.26 -27.64 -10.13
CA GLY A 236 1.11 -28.47 -9.75
C GLY A 236 -0.19 -27.71 -9.50
N LEU A 237 -0.17 -26.37 -9.49
CA LEU A 237 -1.33 -25.49 -9.35
C LEU A 237 -1.76 -24.86 -10.69
N ALA A 238 -1.26 -25.36 -11.83
CA ALA A 238 -1.58 -24.82 -13.15
C ALA A 238 -3.09 -24.82 -13.47
N GLU A 239 -3.83 -25.77 -12.91
CA GLU A 239 -5.30 -25.88 -13.07
C GLU A 239 -6.09 -24.96 -12.13
N VAL A 240 -5.42 -24.24 -11.21
CA VAL A 240 -6.08 -23.32 -10.29
C VAL A 240 -6.26 -21.96 -10.96
N SER A 241 -7.51 -21.59 -11.24
CA SER A 241 -7.85 -20.26 -11.74
C SER A 241 -8.22 -19.32 -10.59
N LEU A 242 -7.65 -18.12 -10.58
CA LEU A 242 -8.02 -17.07 -9.64
C LEU A 242 -9.21 -16.27 -10.16
N SER A 243 -10.05 -15.81 -9.23
CA SER A 243 -11.09 -14.82 -9.56
C SER A 243 -10.43 -13.52 -10.00
N ARG A 244 -10.82 -13.00 -11.17
CA ARG A 244 -10.35 -11.71 -11.66
C ARG A 244 -11.23 -10.59 -11.09
N PRO A 245 -10.62 -9.48 -10.67
CA PRO A 245 -11.38 -8.34 -10.19
C PRO A 245 -12.18 -7.71 -11.34
N VAL A 246 -13.46 -7.42 -11.07
CA VAL A 246 -14.35 -6.72 -11.99
C VAL A 246 -14.59 -5.33 -11.44
N ALA A 247 -14.39 -4.31 -12.27
CA ALA A 247 -14.65 -2.93 -11.89
C ALA A 247 -16.15 -2.68 -11.73
N VAL A 248 -16.53 -2.07 -10.61
CA VAL A 248 -17.88 -1.58 -10.31
C VAL A 248 -17.82 -0.07 -10.32
N ALA A 249 -18.26 0.57 -11.39
CA ALA A 249 -18.27 2.03 -11.49
C ALA A 249 -19.39 2.63 -10.63
N HIS A 250 -19.10 3.70 -9.88
CA HIS A 250 -20.07 4.44 -9.08
C HIS A 250 -19.52 5.82 -8.71
N THR A 251 -20.33 6.64 -8.03
CA THR A 251 -19.86 7.88 -7.40
C THR A 251 -19.45 7.63 -5.95
N ASP A 252 -18.41 8.33 -5.48
CA ASP A 252 -18.06 8.33 -4.07
C ASP A 252 -19.05 9.16 -3.24
N ALA A 253 -18.84 9.22 -1.91
CA ALA A 253 -19.70 9.97 -1.01
C ALA A 253 -19.67 11.50 -1.20
N PHE A 254 -18.80 12.02 -2.07
CA PHE A 254 -18.71 13.42 -2.50
C PHE A 254 -19.28 13.65 -3.91
N GLY A 255 -19.76 12.61 -4.58
CA GLY A 255 -20.29 12.68 -5.94
C GLY A 255 -19.22 12.64 -7.04
N ARG A 256 -17.97 12.31 -6.71
CA ARG A 256 -16.87 12.15 -7.69
C ARG A 256 -16.93 10.76 -8.31
N ASP A 257 -16.58 10.65 -9.59
CA ASP A 257 -16.49 9.36 -10.27
C ASP A 257 -15.41 8.48 -9.63
N THR A 258 -15.76 7.24 -9.35
CA THR A 258 -14.84 6.24 -8.79
C THR A 258 -15.24 4.83 -9.23
N ARG A 259 -14.48 3.83 -8.78
CA ARG A 259 -14.86 2.43 -8.91
C ARG A 259 -14.42 1.62 -7.70
N SER A 260 -15.17 0.56 -7.44
CA SER A 260 -14.84 -0.50 -6.48
C SER A 260 -14.52 -1.79 -7.23
N TRP A 261 -13.95 -2.79 -6.56
CA TRP A 261 -13.58 -4.06 -7.20
C TRP A 261 -14.39 -5.23 -6.65
N LEU A 262 -15.04 -5.97 -7.55
CA LEU A 262 -15.83 -7.15 -7.24
C LEU A 262 -15.10 -8.41 -7.70
N PHE A 263 -14.99 -9.39 -6.81
CA PHE A 263 -14.50 -10.73 -7.10
C PHE A 263 -15.66 -11.70 -7.02
N LEU A 264 -15.89 -12.45 -8.10
CA LEU A 264 -16.94 -13.45 -8.18
C LEU A 264 -16.37 -14.86 -8.02
N PRO A 265 -17.10 -15.80 -7.39
CA PRO A 265 -16.67 -17.20 -7.34
C PRO A 265 -16.46 -17.77 -8.74
N PRO A 266 -15.32 -18.43 -9.02
CA PRO A 266 -15.05 -18.98 -10.34
C PRO A 266 -16.04 -20.10 -10.68
N GLY A 267 -16.57 -20.08 -11.92
CA GLY A 267 -17.41 -21.15 -12.47
C GLY A 267 -18.77 -21.35 -11.81
N ARG A 268 -19.26 -20.41 -10.98
CA ARG A 268 -20.56 -20.52 -10.31
C ARG A 268 -21.61 -19.57 -10.92
N GLY A 269 -22.83 -20.08 -11.07
CA GLY A 269 -24.01 -19.28 -11.38
C GLY A 269 -24.62 -18.61 -10.14
N ALA A 270 -25.50 -17.64 -10.37
CA ALA A 270 -26.18 -16.78 -9.40
C ALA A 270 -26.55 -17.42 -8.05
N GLY A 271 -27.28 -18.55 -8.08
CA GLY A 271 -27.82 -19.20 -6.89
C GLY A 271 -26.79 -19.94 -6.01
N ALA A 272 -25.52 -19.99 -6.43
CA ALA A 272 -24.47 -20.70 -5.72
C ALA A 272 -23.50 -19.78 -4.94
N ILE A 273 -23.76 -18.47 -4.93
CA ILE A 273 -23.01 -17.48 -4.14
C ILE A 273 -23.49 -17.53 -2.69
N LYS A 274 -22.58 -17.93 -1.78
CA LYS A 274 -22.89 -18.15 -0.36
C LYS A 274 -23.28 -16.85 0.36
N GLY A 275 -22.60 -15.75 0.03
CA GLY A 275 -22.79 -14.43 0.62
C GLY A 275 -21.92 -13.39 -0.09
N LEU A 276 -22.14 -12.11 0.20
CA LEU A 276 -21.29 -11.00 -0.21
C LEU A 276 -20.44 -10.55 0.99
N VAL A 277 -19.12 -10.61 0.86
CA VAL A 277 -18.18 -10.08 1.85
C VAL A 277 -17.67 -8.72 1.36
N VAL A 278 -17.85 -7.67 2.14
CA VAL A 278 -17.39 -6.33 1.81
C VAL A 278 -16.12 -6.05 2.61
N GLN A 279 -14.98 -6.09 1.94
CA GLN A 279 -13.66 -5.95 2.55
C GLN A 279 -13.25 -4.47 2.60
N VAL A 280 -13.51 -3.81 3.72
CA VAL A 280 -13.37 -2.36 3.90
C VAL A 280 -11.98 -1.95 4.34
N TYR A 281 -11.49 -0.83 3.81
CA TYR A 281 -10.28 -0.16 4.29
C TYR A 281 -10.34 1.34 3.93
N PRO A 282 -10.56 2.25 4.90
CA PRO A 282 -10.53 3.68 4.62
C PRO A 282 -9.16 4.12 4.10
N GLY A 283 -9.15 4.99 3.08
CA GLY A 283 -7.97 5.36 2.29
C GLY A 283 -7.69 4.45 1.11
N SER A 284 -8.40 3.33 0.96
CA SER A 284 -8.36 2.55 -0.28
C SER A 284 -9.03 3.35 -1.40
N VAL A 285 -8.24 3.73 -2.40
CA VAL A 285 -8.71 4.44 -3.59
C VAL A 285 -8.37 3.68 -4.86
N ASP A 286 -9.08 4.02 -5.93
CA ASP A 286 -9.05 3.38 -7.23
C ASP A 286 -7.63 3.15 -7.80
N ALA A 287 -7.07 1.98 -7.54
CA ALA A 287 -5.84 1.54 -8.20
C ALA A 287 -5.77 0.03 -8.47
N GLY A 288 -6.63 -0.80 -7.86
CA GLY A 288 -6.54 -2.26 -7.98
C GLY A 288 -5.19 -2.84 -7.51
N VAL A 289 -4.32 -2.05 -6.88
CA VAL A 289 -2.93 -2.42 -6.56
C VAL A 289 -2.86 -3.65 -5.65
N TRP A 290 -3.86 -3.83 -4.79
CA TRP A 290 -3.96 -4.96 -3.86
C TRP A 290 -4.62 -6.21 -4.46
N SER A 291 -5.19 -6.13 -5.66
CA SER A 291 -5.78 -7.28 -6.37
C SER A 291 -4.76 -8.05 -7.21
N GLY A 292 -3.58 -7.46 -7.45
CA GLY A 292 -2.51 -8.07 -8.23
C GLY A 292 -2.08 -9.42 -7.64
N PRO A 293 -1.86 -10.45 -8.48
CA PRO A 293 -1.46 -11.76 -7.98
C PRO A 293 -0.09 -11.68 -7.27
N PHE A 294 0.80 -10.80 -7.73
CA PHE A 294 2.14 -10.55 -7.17
C PHE A 294 2.17 -9.73 -5.88
N THR A 295 1.05 -9.12 -5.49
CA THR A 295 1.00 -8.33 -4.28
C THR A 295 1.00 -9.29 -3.10
N LEU A 296 2.18 -9.48 -2.50
CA LEU A 296 2.38 -10.22 -1.26
C LEU A 296 1.74 -9.42 -0.12
N THR A 297 0.46 -9.68 0.11
CA THR A 297 -0.25 -9.23 1.31
C THR A 297 -0.31 -10.41 2.27
N SER A 298 0.18 -10.25 3.49
CA SER A 298 0.01 -11.22 4.58
C SER A 298 -1.40 -11.18 5.21
N GLY A 299 -2.29 -10.32 4.68
CA GLY A 299 -3.71 -10.25 5.05
C GLY A 299 -4.60 -11.18 4.23
N VAL A 300 -5.88 -11.25 4.62
CA VAL A 300 -6.88 -12.09 3.95
C VAL A 300 -7.15 -11.59 2.54
N ARG A 301 -6.96 -12.47 1.57
CA ARG A 301 -7.15 -12.18 0.14
C ARG A 301 -8.59 -12.43 -0.33
N ALA A 302 -9.14 -11.47 -1.07
CA ALA A 302 -10.44 -11.57 -1.73
C ALA A 302 -10.57 -12.81 -2.64
N VAL A 303 -9.51 -13.15 -3.39
CA VAL A 303 -9.50 -14.33 -4.28
C VAL A 303 -9.68 -15.65 -3.54
N ALA A 304 -9.23 -15.76 -2.28
CA ALA A 304 -9.40 -16.96 -1.48
C ALA A 304 -10.84 -17.11 -0.98
N LEU A 305 -11.46 -16.00 -0.55
CA LEU A 305 -12.89 -15.96 -0.20
C LEU A 305 -13.77 -16.27 -1.42
N ALA A 306 -13.40 -15.74 -2.60
CA ALA A 306 -14.06 -16.05 -3.87
C ALA A 306 -13.98 -17.54 -4.23
N GLY A 307 -12.80 -18.16 -4.08
CA GLY A 307 -12.62 -19.60 -4.25
C GLY A 307 -13.47 -20.44 -3.28
N ALA A 308 -13.73 -19.94 -2.07
CA ALA A 308 -14.61 -20.59 -1.09
C ALA A 308 -16.11 -20.43 -1.39
N GLY A 309 -16.48 -19.65 -2.41
CA GLY A 309 -17.86 -19.48 -2.89
C GLY A 309 -18.56 -18.19 -2.45
N TYR A 310 -17.84 -17.20 -1.92
CA TYR A 310 -18.39 -15.89 -1.57
C TYR A 310 -18.10 -14.86 -2.67
N ALA A 311 -19.01 -13.93 -2.95
CA ALA A 311 -18.64 -12.73 -3.68
C ALA A 311 -17.87 -11.80 -2.73
N VAL A 312 -16.88 -11.07 -3.23
CA VAL A 312 -16.11 -10.13 -2.41
C VAL A 312 -16.08 -8.76 -3.08
N LEU A 313 -16.53 -7.72 -2.37
CA LEU A 313 -16.46 -6.34 -2.81
C LEU A 313 -15.39 -5.60 -2.01
N THR A 314 -14.44 -4.95 -2.68
CA THR A 314 -13.48 -4.04 -2.06
C THR A 314 -13.88 -2.59 -2.40
N PRO A 315 -14.55 -1.87 -1.49
CA PRO A 315 -15.04 -0.53 -1.76
C PRO A 315 -13.90 0.49 -1.83
N SER A 316 -14.05 1.49 -2.70
CA SER A 316 -13.26 2.72 -2.63
C SER A 316 -13.81 3.62 -1.51
N ILE A 317 -12.94 4.01 -0.58
CA ILE A 317 -13.25 4.84 0.59
C ILE A 317 -12.19 5.95 0.69
N PRO A 318 -12.28 7.01 -0.12
CA PRO A 318 -11.28 8.08 -0.14
C PRO A 318 -11.34 8.91 1.15
N ILE A 319 -10.19 9.18 1.77
CA ILE A 319 -10.07 9.98 3.01
C ILE A 319 -9.29 11.28 2.77
N ASP A 320 -9.46 11.88 1.60
CA ASP A 320 -8.68 13.01 1.10
C ASP A 320 -9.36 14.37 1.27
N GLU A 321 -10.56 14.39 1.85
CA GLU A 321 -11.39 15.59 2.01
C GLU A 321 -11.81 15.81 3.49
N PRO A 322 -12.18 17.03 3.89
CA PRO A 322 -12.73 17.29 5.21
C PRO A 322 -13.98 16.45 5.52
N GLY A 323 -14.08 15.97 6.76
CA GLY A 323 -15.24 15.17 7.22
C GLY A 323 -15.15 13.67 6.89
N THR A 324 -14.06 13.23 6.27
CA THR A 324 -13.79 11.81 5.99
C THR A 324 -13.47 10.96 7.22
N THR A 325 -13.20 11.60 8.37
CA THR A 325 -12.97 10.97 9.68
C THR A 325 -14.28 10.58 10.38
N ALA A 326 -15.44 11.06 9.93
CA ALA A 326 -16.72 10.75 10.56
C ALA A 326 -17.16 9.30 10.26
N ILE A 327 -17.66 8.58 11.26
CA ILE A 327 -18.13 7.19 11.06
C ILE A 327 -19.22 7.10 9.99
N ASP A 328 -20.12 8.09 9.93
CA ASP A 328 -21.18 8.16 8.92
C ASP A 328 -20.62 8.25 7.49
N PHE A 329 -19.43 8.81 7.30
CA PHE A 329 -18.76 8.84 6.00
C PHE A 329 -18.38 7.42 5.54
N TYR A 330 -17.87 6.58 6.45
CA TYR A 330 -17.57 5.17 6.14
C TYR A 330 -18.84 4.41 5.77
N VAL A 331 -19.94 4.59 6.51
CA VAL A 331 -21.23 3.97 6.19
C VAL A 331 -21.69 4.37 4.78
N ARG A 332 -21.73 5.67 4.46
CA ARG A 332 -22.17 6.14 3.14
C ARG A 332 -21.30 5.63 2.00
N SER A 333 -19.97 5.61 2.20
CA SER A 333 -19.03 5.15 1.17
C SER A 333 -19.19 3.66 0.88
N VAL A 334 -19.34 2.84 1.93
CA VAL A 334 -19.54 1.39 1.79
C VAL A 334 -20.91 1.09 1.19
N ASP A 335 -21.97 1.77 1.65
CA ASP A 335 -23.32 1.60 1.12
C ASP A 335 -23.41 1.94 -0.37
N ALA A 336 -22.78 3.04 -0.82
CA ALA A 336 -22.74 3.42 -2.22
C ALA A 336 -22.09 2.34 -3.10
N ALA A 337 -20.97 1.76 -2.65
CA ALA A 337 -20.29 0.69 -3.37
C ALA A 337 -21.13 -0.60 -3.40
N VAL A 338 -21.76 -0.96 -2.28
CA VAL A 338 -22.64 -2.14 -2.20
C VAL A 338 -23.86 -1.97 -3.10
N ASP A 339 -24.51 -0.81 -3.09
CA ASP A 339 -25.67 -0.52 -3.94
C ASP A 339 -25.31 -0.59 -5.42
N ALA A 340 -24.17 -0.03 -5.82
CA ALA A 340 -23.68 -0.14 -7.19
C ALA A 340 -23.40 -1.60 -7.60
N ALA A 341 -22.78 -2.39 -6.72
CA ALA A 341 -22.51 -3.81 -6.98
C ALA A 341 -23.81 -4.61 -7.13
N LEU A 342 -24.79 -4.41 -6.22
CA LEU A 342 -26.10 -5.07 -6.28
C LEU A 342 -26.94 -4.64 -7.49
N ALA A 343 -26.75 -3.42 -8.00
CA ALA A 343 -27.40 -2.95 -9.21
C ALA A 343 -26.78 -3.56 -10.47
N ALA A 344 -25.45 -3.63 -10.53
CA ALA A 344 -24.74 -4.17 -11.68
C ALA A 344 -24.71 -5.70 -11.74
N TRP A 345 -24.81 -6.39 -10.59
CA TRP A 345 -24.92 -7.85 -10.48
C TRP A 345 -26.16 -8.25 -9.65
N PRO A 346 -27.34 -8.38 -10.28
CA PRO A 346 -28.58 -8.73 -9.60
C PRO A 346 -28.56 -10.08 -8.86
N ASP A 347 -27.63 -10.95 -9.25
CA ASP A 347 -27.41 -12.28 -8.68
C ASP A 347 -26.71 -12.27 -7.31
N LEU A 348 -26.15 -11.13 -6.90
CA LEU A 348 -25.54 -10.99 -5.58
C LEU A 348 -26.61 -11.07 -4.48
N PRO A 349 -26.33 -11.79 -3.37
CA PRO A 349 -27.27 -11.89 -2.27
C PRO A 349 -27.42 -10.53 -1.56
N ARG A 350 -28.67 -10.06 -1.43
CA ARG A 350 -29.01 -8.79 -0.79
C ARG A 350 -29.16 -8.90 0.73
N ASP A 351 -29.37 -10.12 1.23
CA ASP A 351 -29.71 -10.46 2.61
C ASP A 351 -28.61 -11.25 3.33
N ARG A 352 -27.47 -11.49 2.67
CA ARG A 352 -26.32 -12.21 3.20
C ARG A 352 -25.03 -11.44 2.96
N ILE A 353 -24.94 -10.27 3.58
CA ILE A 353 -23.81 -9.35 3.42
C ILE A 353 -23.04 -9.24 4.75
N ALA A 354 -21.74 -9.52 4.72
CA ALA A 354 -20.84 -9.31 5.84
C ALA A 354 -19.85 -8.18 5.56
N ILE A 355 -19.52 -7.39 6.58
CA ILE A 355 -18.39 -6.46 6.54
C ILE A 355 -17.16 -7.15 7.12
N MET A 356 -16.03 -7.00 6.45
CA MET A 356 -14.74 -7.49 6.93
C MET A 356 -13.68 -6.41 6.82
N GLY A 357 -12.83 -6.28 7.83
CA GLY A 357 -11.71 -5.36 7.77
C GLY A 357 -10.53 -5.79 8.65
N HIS A 358 -9.35 -5.30 8.28
CA HIS A 358 -8.11 -5.51 9.01
C HIS A 358 -7.47 -4.16 9.34
N SER A 359 -6.83 -4.02 10.51
CA SER A 359 -6.20 -2.76 10.94
C SER A 359 -7.22 -1.61 10.99
N PHE A 360 -6.96 -0.49 10.32
CA PHE A 360 -7.94 0.60 10.20
C PHE A 360 -9.26 0.16 9.53
N GLY A 361 -9.21 -0.83 8.63
CA GLY A 361 -10.42 -1.50 8.13
C GLY A 361 -11.18 -2.26 9.22
N GLY A 362 -10.47 -2.86 10.19
CA GLY A 362 -11.07 -3.54 11.33
C GLY A 362 -11.78 -2.55 12.27
N TYR A 363 -11.16 -1.40 12.52
CA TYR A 363 -11.82 -0.27 13.17
C TYR A 363 -13.08 0.17 12.40
N ALA A 364 -12.97 0.38 11.08
CA ALA A 364 -14.12 0.79 10.25
C ALA A 364 -15.25 -0.24 10.28
N ALA A 365 -14.94 -1.54 10.28
CA ALA A 365 -15.93 -2.60 10.41
C ALA A 365 -16.71 -2.48 11.73
N LEU A 366 -16.02 -2.28 12.85
CA LEU A 366 -16.66 -2.08 14.16
C LEU A 366 -17.45 -0.77 14.19
N ALA A 367 -16.89 0.32 13.67
CA ALA A 367 -17.53 1.63 13.63
C ALA A 367 -18.85 1.58 12.83
N ILE A 368 -18.85 0.96 11.64
CA ILE A 368 -20.04 0.72 10.83
C ILE A 368 -21.06 -0.15 11.59
N ALA A 369 -20.61 -1.16 12.34
CA ALA A 369 -21.50 -2.00 13.16
C ALA A 369 -22.27 -1.21 14.22
N THR A 370 -21.72 -0.09 14.69
CA THR A 370 -22.41 0.79 15.66
C THR A 370 -23.42 1.76 15.04
N ARG A 371 -23.48 1.86 13.70
CA ARG A 371 -24.30 2.85 12.96
C ARG A 371 -25.26 2.23 11.96
N SER A 372 -25.01 1.00 11.49
CA SER A 372 -25.78 0.37 10.42
C SER A 372 -26.34 -0.99 10.83
N THR A 373 -27.60 -1.24 10.48
CA THR A 373 -28.27 -2.55 10.61
C THR A 373 -28.36 -3.29 9.27
N ARG A 374 -27.72 -2.74 8.22
CA ARG A 374 -27.79 -3.26 6.84
C ARG A 374 -27.07 -4.61 6.68
N TYR A 375 -26.01 -4.84 7.46
CA TYR A 375 -25.11 -5.97 7.31
C TYR A 375 -25.38 -7.05 8.37
N GLN A 376 -25.30 -8.31 7.96
CA GLN A 376 -25.70 -9.47 8.78
C GLN A 376 -24.56 -9.98 9.66
N SER A 377 -23.30 -9.66 9.36
CA SER A 377 -22.16 -10.11 10.15
C SER A 377 -20.95 -9.19 9.97
N TYR A 378 -20.11 -9.12 11.00
CA TYR A 378 -18.90 -8.31 11.00
C TYR A 378 -17.68 -9.15 11.38
N ILE A 379 -16.57 -8.92 10.69
CA ILE A 379 -15.27 -9.51 10.98
C ILE A 379 -14.25 -8.37 11.12
N ALA A 380 -13.73 -8.17 12.32
CA ALA A 380 -12.73 -7.16 12.61
C ALA A 380 -11.43 -7.85 13.08
N SER A 381 -10.37 -7.69 12.28
CA SER A 381 -9.04 -8.21 12.59
C SER A 381 -8.10 -7.05 12.94
N SER A 382 -7.38 -7.15 14.05
CA SER A 382 -6.43 -6.12 14.51
C SER A 382 -7.02 -4.71 14.48
N GLY A 383 -8.31 -4.58 14.80
CA GLY A 383 -9.03 -3.32 14.74
C GLY A 383 -8.96 -2.59 16.08
N VAL A 384 -8.66 -1.29 16.02
CA VAL A 384 -8.81 -0.39 17.17
C VAL A 384 -10.30 -0.30 17.51
N SER A 385 -10.63 -0.37 18.80
CA SER A 385 -12.00 -0.26 19.30
C SER A 385 -12.17 0.87 20.31
N ASP A 386 -11.08 1.28 20.95
CA ASP A 386 -10.96 2.28 22.01
C ASP A 386 -9.81 3.24 21.68
N MET A 387 -10.13 4.49 21.35
CA MET A 387 -9.15 5.53 21.03
C MET A 387 -8.44 6.06 22.27
N PHE A 388 -9.05 5.98 23.46
CA PHE A 388 -8.37 6.33 24.71
C PHE A 388 -7.26 5.31 25.00
N GLY A 389 -7.60 4.03 24.87
CA GLY A 389 -6.65 2.93 24.97
C GLY A 389 -5.52 3.05 23.95
N GLU A 390 -5.84 3.24 22.67
CA GLU A 390 -4.82 3.33 21.62
C GLU A 390 -3.83 4.46 21.86
N TRP A 391 -4.30 5.63 22.33
CA TRP A 391 -3.44 6.78 22.61
C TRP A 391 -2.36 6.50 23.66
N GLY A 392 -2.69 5.69 24.68
CA GLY A 392 -1.82 5.49 25.86
C GLY A 392 -1.23 4.09 26.02
N GLU A 393 -1.71 3.10 25.27
CA GLU A 393 -1.27 1.73 25.42
C GLU A 393 0.06 1.44 24.73
N PHE A 394 0.88 0.66 25.42
CA PHE A 394 2.20 0.32 24.92
C PHE A 394 2.13 -0.87 23.98
N ILE A 395 2.84 -0.75 22.86
CA ILE A 395 2.98 -1.82 21.87
C ILE A 395 3.58 -3.07 22.53
N PRO A 396 2.86 -4.21 22.60
CA PRO A 396 3.35 -5.43 23.22
C PRO A 396 4.74 -5.87 22.74
N ALA A 397 5.01 -5.79 21.43
CA ALA A 397 6.29 -6.19 20.85
C ALA A 397 7.49 -5.40 21.41
N THR A 398 7.34 -4.09 21.63
CA THR A 398 8.39 -3.24 22.21
C THR A 398 8.72 -3.57 23.66
N ARG A 399 7.80 -4.22 24.40
CA ARG A 399 8.09 -4.71 25.76
C ARG A 399 9.00 -5.93 25.76
N LEU A 400 9.08 -6.64 24.63
CA LEU A 400 9.86 -7.87 24.46
C LEU A 400 11.26 -7.59 23.89
N MET A 401 11.50 -6.40 23.33
CA MET A 401 12.74 -6.00 22.65
C MET A 401 13.30 -4.72 23.31
N PRO A 402 13.88 -4.80 24.53
CA PRO A 402 14.39 -3.62 25.24
C PRO A 402 15.50 -2.87 24.49
N GLU A 403 16.20 -3.55 23.57
CA GLU A 403 17.22 -2.97 22.69
C GLU A 403 16.67 -1.99 21.66
N ASP A 404 15.40 -2.14 21.23
CA ASP A 404 14.77 -1.26 20.24
C ASP A 404 14.29 0.06 20.86
N GLY A 405 14.25 0.12 22.20
CA GLY A 405 13.72 1.26 22.93
C GLY A 405 12.19 1.41 22.81
N PHE A 406 11.63 2.36 23.55
CA PHE A 406 10.19 2.60 23.58
C PHE A 406 9.82 3.92 22.90
N MET A 407 9.15 3.85 21.75
CA MET A 407 8.74 5.03 20.97
C MET A 407 7.31 5.47 21.33
N MET A 408 7.14 6.15 22.47
CA MET A 408 5.84 6.63 22.97
C MET A 408 5.05 7.48 21.97
N VAL A 409 5.77 8.32 21.22
CA VAL A 409 5.16 9.31 20.32
C VAL A 409 4.41 8.65 19.15
N ASN A 410 4.73 7.39 18.80
CA ASN A 410 4.15 6.76 17.62
C ASN A 410 2.64 6.58 17.72
N GLN A 411 2.14 6.08 18.85
CA GLN A 411 0.69 5.85 19.02
C GLN A 411 -0.06 7.17 19.23
N GLN A 412 0.51 8.10 20.01
CA GLN A 412 -0.05 9.44 20.19
C GLN A 412 -0.17 10.17 18.84
N ALA A 413 0.87 10.11 18.00
CA ALA A 413 0.87 10.70 16.66
C ALA A 413 -0.09 10.00 15.70
N TRP A 414 -0.31 8.68 15.84
CA TRP A 414 -1.29 7.96 15.02
C TRP A 414 -2.74 8.31 15.38
N VAL A 415 -3.02 8.55 16.67
CA VAL A 415 -4.36 8.91 17.17
C VAL A 415 -4.68 10.38 16.96
N GLU A 416 -3.77 11.29 17.34
CA GLU A 416 -3.98 12.74 17.19
C GLU A 416 -3.77 13.20 15.75
N GLY A 417 -2.84 12.58 15.03
CA GLY A 417 -2.63 12.76 13.59
C GLY A 417 -2.98 11.50 12.83
N GLY A 418 -2.22 11.18 11.79
CA GLY A 418 -2.29 9.87 11.12
C GLY A 418 -3.69 9.49 10.63
N GLN A 419 -4.11 8.26 10.93
CA GLN A 419 -5.44 7.75 10.54
C GLN A 419 -6.52 8.03 11.60
N GLY A 420 -6.14 8.29 12.86
CA GLY A 420 -7.10 8.64 13.92
C GLY A 420 -7.62 10.08 13.77
N GLU A 421 -6.71 11.00 13.42
CA GLU A 421 -6.94 12.42 13.11
C GLU A 421 -7.80 13.17 14.17
N LEU A 422 -7.66 12.78 15.45
CA LEU A 422 -8.40 13.40 16.55
C LEU A 422 -7.91 14.81 16.90
N SER A 423 -6.78 15.24 16.32
CA SER A 423 -6.21 16.60 16.38
C SER A 423 -5.80 17.12 17.78
N ALA A 424 -6.16 16.43 18.85
CA ALA A 424 -5.88 16.84 20.22
C ALA A 424 -5.79 15.63 21.17
N PRO A 425 -5.13 15.75 22.33
CA PRO A 425 -5.07 14.67 23.32
C PRO A 425 -6.43 14.45 24.02
N PRO A 426 -6.64 13.28 24.67
CA PRO A 426 -7.96 12.90 25.19
C PRO A 426 -8.57 13.84 26.23
N TRP A 427 -7.75 14.55 27.00
CA TRP A 427 -8.25 15.51 28.01
C TRP A 427 -8.61 16.88 27.42
N ALA A 428 -8.19 17.18 26.19
CA ALA A 428 -8.53 18.42 25.50
C ALA A 428 -9.84 18.29 24.72
N ASP A 429 -10.11 17.12 24.12
CA ASP A 429 -11.39 16.82 23.46
C ASP A 429 -11.88 15.39 23.77
N PRO A 430 -12.37 15.12 24.98
CA PRO A 430 -12.85 13.78 25.35
C PRO A 430 -14.06 13.34 24.53
N ALA A 431 -14.84 14.27 23.97
CA ALA A 431 -16.04 13.94 23.21
C ALA A 431 -15.67 13.28 21.87
N ALA A 432 -14.64 13.78 21.18
CA ALA A 432 -14.16 13.17 19.95
C ALA A 432 -13.66 11.73 20.17
N TYR A 433 -12.93 11.48 21.26
CA TYR A 433 -12.47 10.13 21.60
C TYR A 433 -13.63 9.18 21.93
N VAL A 434 -14.68 9.67 22.61
CA VAL A 434 -15.89 8.88 22.87
C VAL A 434 -16.59 8.51 21.56
N GLU A 435 -16.81 9.49 20.68
CA GLU A 435 -17.49 9.27 19.39
C GLU A 435 -16.73 8.29 18.50
N GLN A 436 -15.40 8.38 18.49
CA GLN A 436 -14.52 7.56 17.66
C GLN A 436 -14.13 6.22 18.31
N SER A 437 -14.71 5.84 19.45
CA SER A 437 -14.44 4.57 20.13
C SER A 437 -15.62 3.59 20.00
N PRO A 438 -15.64 2.69 18.99
CA PRO A 438 -16.71 1.72 18.79
C PRO A 438 -17.10 0.92 20.04
N TYR A 439 -16.16 0.61 20.94
CA TYR A 439 -16.46 -0.17 22.14
C TYR A 439 -17.45 0.55 23.09
N LEU A 440 -17.45 1.89 23.11
CA LEU A 440 -18.39 2.69 23.91
C LEU A 440 -19.79 2.74 23.31
N ALA A 441 -19.95 2.32 22.06
CA ALA A 441 -21.23 2.19 21.35
C ALA A 441 -21.57 0.72 21.05
N ALA A 442 -20.96 -0.22 21.78
CA ALA A 442 -21.19 -1.66 21.58
C ALA A 442 -22.65 -2.07 21.84
N ASP A 443 -23.42 -1.29 22.58
CA ASP A 443 -24.87 -1.48 22.80
C ASP A 443 -25.73 -1.31 21.55
N ARG A 444 -25.17 -0.68 20.52
CA ARG A 444 -25.81 -0.52 19.20
C ARG A 444 -25.52 -1.68 18.26
N ILE A 445 -24.57 -2.55 18.60
CA ILE A 445 -24.15 -3.68 17.76
C ILE A 445 -25.05 -4.88 18.06
N THR A 446 -25.93 -5.22 17.12
CA THR A 446 -26.85 -6.37 17.24
C THR A 446 -26.46 -7.55 16.36
N ALA A 447 -25.66 -7.32 15.32
CA ALA A 447 -25.18 -8.36 14.42
C ALA A 447 -24.00 -9.15 15.04
N PRO A 448 -23.81 -10.42 14.67
CA PRO A 448 -22.66 -11.20 15.13
C PRO A 448 -21.31 -10.58 14.72
N VAL A 449 -20.34 -10.57 15.65
CA VAL A 449 -18.97 -10.07 15.42
C VAL A 449 -17.89 -11.13 15.66
N LEU A 450 -17.03 -11.36 14.66
CA LEU A 450 -15.77 -12.08 14.80
C LEU A 450 -14.63 -11.07 15.03
N LEU A 451 -13.94 -11.22 16.15
CA LEU A 451 -12.75 -10.46 16.52
C LEU A 451 -11.53 -11.35 16.38
N ILE A 452 -10.52 -10.89 15.64
CA ILE A 452 -9.26 -11.59 15.42
C ILE A 452 -8.11 -10.68 15.86
N THR A 453 -7.22 -11.17 16.69
CA THR A 453 -6.07 -10.40 17.19
C THR A 453 -4.83 -11.28 17.37
N ALA A 454 -3.67 -10.65 17.58
CA ALA A 454 -2.41 -11.31 17.83
C ALA A 454 -1.66 -10.63 18.98
N ASP A 455 -0.87 -11.40 19.74
CA ASP A 455 -0.22 -10.94 20.97
C ASP A 455 0.99 -10.02 20.74
N ARG A 456 1.64 -10.08 19.56
CA ARG A 456 2.78 -9.22 19.19
C ARG A 456 2.43 -8.18 18.13
N ASP A 457 1.14 -7.92 17.95
CA ASP A 457 0.64 -6.82 17.12
C ASP A 457 1.01 -5.46 17.76
N PHE A 458 1.21 -4.46 16.93
CA PHE A 458 1.32 -3.07 17.41
C PHE A 458 -0.03 -2.49 17.81
N VAL A 459 -1.14 -3.01 17.25
CA VAL A 459 -2.49 -2.78 17.78
C VAL A 459 -2.69 -3.73 18.95
N PRO A 460 -2.76 -3.23 20.20
CA PRO A 460 -2.79 -4.11 21.37
C PRO A 460 -4.03 -5.04 21.37
N MET A 461 -3.83 -6.31 21.74
CA MET A 461 -4.93 -7.30 21.81
C MET A 461 -6.08 -6.91 22.75
N SER A 462 -5.77 -6.07 23.73
CA SER A 462 -6.73 -5.44 24.65
C SER A 462 -7.88 -4.73 23.91
N GLN A 463 -7.65 -4.21 22.68
CA GLN A 463 -8.68 -3.63 21.83
C GLN A 463 -9.77 -4.66 21.52
N SER A 464 -9.38 -5.83 21.03
CA SER A 464 -10.32 -6.91 20.73
C SER A 464 -10.93 -7.51 22.01
N GLU A 465 -10.16 -7.61 23.09
CA GLU A 465 -10.66 -8.11 24.39
C GLU A 465 -11.73 -7.20 25.00
N ARG A 466 -11.56 -5.87 24.92
CA ARG A 466 -12.55 -4.89 25.38
C ARG A 466 -13.84 -4.99 24.59
N MET A 467 -13.75 -4.99 23.25
CA MET A 467 -14.92 -5.13 22.39
C MET A 467 -15.63 -6.46 22.64
N PHE A 468 -14.90 -7.59 22.71
CA PHE A 468 -15.48 -8.90 23.03
C PHE A 468 -16.22 -8.87 24.37
N SER A 469 -15.60 -8.32 25.40
CA SER A 469 -16.20 -8.22 26.74
C SER A 469 -17.46 -7.36 26.73
N ALA A 470 -17.47 -6.26 25.98
CA ALA A 470 -18.62 -5.37 25.83
C ALA A 470 -19.79 -6.06 25.10
N LEU A 471 -19.52 -6.77 24.01
CA LEU A 471 -20.54 -7.54 23.27
C LEU A 471 -21.09 -8.69 24.13
N TYR A 472 -20.20 -9.46 24.77
CA TYR A 472 -20.58 -10.57 25.65
C TYR A 472 -21.45 -10.11 26.81
N ARG A 473 -21.13 -8.98 27.45
CA ARG A 473 -21.90 -8.42 28.58
C ARG A 473 -23.35 -8.12 28.23
N GLN A 474 -23.63 -7.88 26.95
CA GLN A 474 -24.95 -7.52 26.43
C GLN A 474 -25.69 -8.71 25.82
N GLY A 475 -25.07 -9.89 25.82
CA GLY A 475 -25.64 -11.10 25.22
C GLY A 475 -25.50 -11.15 23.69
N GLY A 476 -24.61 -10.35 23.11
CA GLY A 476 -24.34 -10.37 21.67
C GLY A 476 -23.59 -11.63 21.23
N GLU A 477 -23.77 -12.02 19.97
CA GLU A 477 -23.07 -13.15 19.37
C GLU A 477 -21.65 -12.73 18.95
N ALA A 478 -20.64 -13.09 19.74
CA ALA A 478 -19.24 -12.73 19.45
C ALA A 478 -18.31 -13.95 19.52
N ARG A 479 -17.24 -13.93 18.71
CA ARG A 479 -16.09 -14.85 18.83
C ARG A 479 -14.80 -14.03 18.87
N LEU A 480 -13.92 -14.31 19.82
CA LEU A 480 -12.56 -13.79 19.86
C LEU A 480 -11.58 -14.91 19.50
N VAL A 481 -10.70 -14.65 18.54
CA VAL A 481 -9.59 -15.53 18.16
C VAL A 481 -8.29 -14.77 18.40
N THR A 482 -7.41 -15.33 19.23
CA THR A 482 -6.10 -14.74 19.54
C THR A 482 -5.00 -15.67 19.04
N TYR A 483 -4.13 -15.15 18.19
CA TYR A 483 -2.95 -15.86 17.71
C TYR A 483 -1.71 -15.46 18.49
N TRP A 484 -1.07 -16.43 19.13
CA TRP A 484 0.14 -16.24 19.91
C TRP A 484 1.39 -16.39 19.04
N GLY A 485 2.40 -15.54 19.28
CA GLY A 485 3.62 -15.45 18.50
C GLY A 485 3.48 -14.70 17.18
N GLU A 486 2.33 -14.07 16.92
CA GLU A 486 1.99 -13.45 15.64
C GLU A 486 1.95 -11.93 15.75
N HIS A 487 2.17 -11.25 14.63
CA HIS A 487 2.27 -9.80 14.55
C HIS A 487 0.99 -9.18 13.97
N HIS A 488 1.08 -7.91 13.54
CA HIS A 488 -0.02 -7.24 12.85
C HIS A 488 -0.57 -8.03 11.67
N HIS A 489 0.30 -8.80 11.00
CA HIS A 489 -0.14 -9.82 10.07
C HIS A 489 0.37 -11.19 10.52
N LEU A 490 -0.39 -12.22 10.15
CA LEU A 490 -0.07 -13.62 10.43
C LEU A 490 0.99 -14.13 9.46
N TRP A 491 2.05 -14.74 9.98
CA TRP A 491 3.17 -15.25 9.20
C TRP A 491 3.29 -16.77 9.26
N SER A 492 2.85 -17.42 10.35
CA SER A 492 2.85 -18.88 10.42
C SER A 492 1.89 -19.47 9.40
N PRO A 493 2.34 -20.36 8.50
CA PRO A 493 1.44 -21.05 7.58
C PRO A 493 0.33 -21.84 8.27
N ALA A 494 0.56 -22.29 9.52
CA ALA A 494 -0.47 -22.96 10.31
C ALA A 494 -1.55 -21.97 10.77
N ASN A 495 -1.15 -20.81 11.29
CA ASN A 495 -2.09 -19.79 11.76
C ASN A 495 -2.83 -19.11 10.61
N ILE A 496 -2.20 -18.94 9.43
CA ILE A 496 -2.88 -18.47 8.22
C ILE A 496 -3.99 -19.45 7.80
N ARG A 497 -3.74 -20.77 7.85
CA ARG A 497 -4.76 -21.77 7.54
C ARG A 497 -5.91 -21.75 8.55
N ASP A 498 -5.59 -21.66 9.84
CA ASP A 498 -6.59 -21.53 10.90
C ASP A 498 -7.42 -20.25 10.75
N LEU A 499 -6.79 -19.12 10.43
CA LEU A 499 -7.47 -17.84 10.15
C LEU A 499 -8.54 -18.01 9.08
N TYR A 500 -8.19 -18.61 7.95
CA TYR A 500 -9.15 -18.89 6.89
C TYR A 500 -10.26 -19.84 7.35
N SER A 501 -9.93 -20.89 8.11
CA SER A 501 -10.93 -21.80 8.68
C SER A 501 -11.91 -21.04 9.57
N GLN A 502 -11.42 -20.21 10.48
CA GLN A 502 -12.23 -19.43 11.42
C GLN A 502 -13.16 -18.45 10.70
N ILE A 503 -12.67 -17.80 9.63
CA ILE A 503 -13.47 -16.90 8.80
C ILE A 503 -14.54 -17.68 8.04
N PHE A 504 -14.19 -18.81 7.40
CA PHE A 504 -15.16 -19.60 6.66
C PHE A 504 -16.23 -20.22 7.56
N ASP A 505 -15.84 -20.75 8.71
CA ASP A 505 -16.78 -21.30 9.70
C ASP A 505 -17.70 -20.21 10.25
N TRP A 506 -17.16 -19.01 10.48
CA TRP A 506 -17.93 -17.87 10.91
C TRP A 506 -18.96 -17.43 9.87
N LEU A 507 -18.51 -17.19 8.63
CA LEU A 507 -19.39 -16.78 7.52
C LEU A 507 -20.45 -17.84 7.21
N ALA A 508 -20.11 -19.13 7.30
CA ALA A 508 -21.07 -20.21 7.11
C ALA A 508 -22.16 -20.22 8.19
N ARG A 509 -21.81 -19.87 9.43
CA ARG A 509 -22.76 -19.77 10.55
C ARG A 509 -23.64 -18.53 10.46
N THR A 510 -23.07 -17.38 10.12
CA THR A 510 -23.76 -16.07 10.21
C THR A 510 -24.42 -15.62 8.91
N LEU A 511 -24.07 -16.23 7.77
CA LEU A 511 -24.72 -16.01 6.48
C LEU A 511 -25.38 -17.30 5.93
N PRO A 512 -26.34 -17.91 6.65
CA PRO A 512 -26.96 -19.16 6.21
C PRO A 512 -27.79 -18.96 4.94
N ALA A 513 -27.74 -19.93 4.01
CA ALA A 513 -28.47 -19.88 2.74
C ALA A 513 -30.00 -19.88 2.89
N THR A 514 -30.50 -20.33 4.03
CA THR A 514 -31.90 -20.19 4.44
C THR A 514 -31.92 -19.32 5.69
N PRO A 515 -32.69 -18.21 5.72
CA PRO A 515 -32.85 -17.44 6.93
C PRO A 515 -33.38 -18.37 8.00
N VAL A 516 -32.60 -18.61 9.05
CA VAL A 516 -33.18 -19.15 10.27
C VAL A 516 -34.05 -18.02 10.79
N VAL A 517 -35.36 -18.13 10.57
CA VAL A 517 -36.32 -17.41 11.41
C VAL A 517 -36.10 -18.01 12.78
N SER A 518 -35.17 -17.43 13.54
CA SER A 518 -35.06 -17.75 14.95
C SER A 518 -36.41 -17.38 15.55
N PRO A 519 -37.19 -18.34 16.07
CA PRO A 519 -38.32 -17.96 16.90
C PRO A 519 -37.75 -17.11 18.05
N PRO A 520 -38.52 -16.15 18.59
CA PRO A 520 -38.14 -15.52 19.85
C PRO A 520 -37.78 -16.64 20.83
N PRO A 521 -36.73 -16.48 21.65
CA PRO A 521 -36.18 -17.56 22.46
C PRO A 521 -37.32 -18.27 23.19
N SER A 522 -37.55 -19.54 22.85
CA SER A 522 -38.44 -20.40 23.61
C SER A 522 -37.82 -20.53 24.99
N GLY A 523 -38.53 -20.07 26.02
CA GLY A 523 -38.06 -19.96 27.40
C GLY A 523 -37.74 -21.28 28.12
N ASP A 524 -37.52 -22.38 27.38
CA ASP A 524 -37.38 -23.73 27.92
C ASP A 524 -35.98 -24.35 27.73
N ASP A 525 -35.05 -23.72 27.01
CA ASP A 525 -33.63 -24.12 27.08
C ASP A 525 -32.97 -23.43 28.28
N PRO A 526 -32.42 -24.16 29.27
CA PRO A 526 -31.80 -23.56 30.43
C PRO A 526 -30.47 -22.92 30.03
N MET A 527 -30.51 -21.62 29.73
CA MET A 527 -29.35 -20.75 29.80
C MET A 527 -28.78 -20.80 31.23
N PRO A 528 -27.45 -20.92 31.45
CA PRO A 528 -26.89 -20.61 32.75
C PRO A 528 -27.33 -19.19 33.12
N GLY A 529 -28.00 -19.07 34.27
CA GLY A 529 -28.68 -17.83 34.65
C GLY A 529 -27.74 -16.62 34.63
N PRO A 530 -28.26 -15.42 34.32
CA PRO A 530 -27.45 -14.21 34.30
C PRO A 530 -26.78 -14.03 35.66
N SER A 531 -25.48 -13.73 35.67
CA SER A 531 -24.82 -13.19 36.85
C SER A 531 -25.65 -11.99 37.35
N PRO A 532 -26.06 -11.99 38.64
CA PRO A 532 -26.94 -10.94 39.16
C PRO A 532 -26.34 -9.56 38.90
N ARG A 533 -27.16 -8.67 38.32
CA ARG A 533 -26.81 -7.28 37.96
C ARG A 533 -26.57 -6.37 39.17
N THR A 534 -26.49 -6.91 40.38
CA THR A 534 -26.23 -6.18 41.62
C THR A 534 -25.18 -6.91 42.44
N PRO A 535 -24.10 -6.21 42.89
CA PRO A 535 -23.23 -6.77 43.93
C PRO A 535 -24.08 -7.05 45.16
N ARG A 536 -23.94 -8.23 45.76
CA ARG A 536 -24.54 -8.48 47.07
C ARG A 536 -23.99 -7.46 48.07
N PRO A 537 -24.83 -6.80 48.88
CA PRO A 537 -24.32 -6.01 49.99
C PRO A 537 -23.50 -6.92 50.91
N ARG A 538 -22.41 -6.35 51.45
CA ARG A 538 -21.47 -7.06 52.34
C ARG A 538 -22.16 -7.63 53.57
#